data_AF-A0A538AU44-F1
#
_entry.id   AF-A0A538AU44-F1
#
_cell.length_a   1.000
_cell.length_b   1.000
_cell.length_c   1.000
_cell.angle_alpha   90.00
_cell.angle_beta   90.00
_cell.angle_gamma   90.00
#
_symmetry.space_group_name_H-M   'P 1'
#
loop_
_entity.id
_entity.type
_entity.pdbx_description
1 polymer ?
#
loop_
_entity_poly.entity_id
_entity_poly.type
_entity_poly.pdbx_seq_one_letter_code
_entity_poly.pdbx_strand_id
1 'polypeptide(L)'
;MTASRAALPGKRSRRVGLRARLAGRTWLVWVAAAALVVLAIAVSSTVQLLRAEHKLKRARTALLAAEADAKSGVVGRARTRLASAEADISSATLILHNDPTLTLAGGIPVVHQNLVSLRRSVALVLEMADGGQRILDSVKPLEDATGRVNVPLRGGAVPLDVVARLRDELGDFTSSLPGPSEAPGRGLLVGPVAKLQRQVYSEAARRRHEFASTAGALGLLSDMAGANGPRHYLLAVANAAEMRATGGMVLSFGVLSSADGKFTLDRFGPINDIALTQPAQPNPVPDYVNRFHW
;
A
#
# COMPACT_ATOMS: atom_id res chain seq x y z
N MET A 1 18.57 -51.55 100.13
CA MET A 1 19.61 -50.72 99.48
C MET A 1 19.39 -50.85 97.97
N THR A 2 18.63 -49.93 97.34
CA THR A 2 19.11 -48.75 96.55
C THR A 2 19.94 -49.19 95.35
N ALA A 3 19.66 -48.86 94.08
CA ALA A 3 19.17 -47.62 93.47
C ALA A 3 18.52 -47.94 92.09
N SER A 4 17.39 -47.32 91.70
CA SER A 4 17.21 -46.03 91.01
C SER A 4 17.49 -46.02 89.48
N ARG A 5 16.39 -45.76 88.74
CA ARG A 5 16.23 -45.08 87.43
C ARG A 5 16.97 -45.61 86.19
N ALA A 6 16.21 -45.87 85.11
CA ALA A 6 15.81 -44.82 84.16
C ALA A 6 14.93 -45.40 83.03
N ALA A 7 13.85 -44.68 82.71
CA ALA A 7 12.96 -44.95 81.60
C ALA A 7 13.64 -44.65 80.25
N LEU A 8 13.56 -45.57 79.31
CA LEU A 8 14.03 -45.39 77.94
C LEU A 8 12.96 -44.64 77.12
N PRO A 9 13.30 -43.53 76.44
CA PRO A 9 12.38 -42.85 75.55
C PRO A 9 12.41 -43.44 74.14
N GLY A 10 11.23 -43.63 73.55
CA GLY A 10 10.92 -43.21 72.19
C GLY A 10 11.50 -43.98 71.00
N LYS A 11 10.69 -44.87 70.43
CA LYS A 11 10.65 -45.10 68.96
C LYS A 11 10.40 -43.76 68.25
N ARG A 12 11.20 -43.42 67.24
CA ARG A 12 10.73 -42.97 65.91
C ARG A 12 11.90 -42.88 64.92
N SER A 13 11.74 -43.58 63.81
CA SER A 13 12.68 -43.68 62.70
C SER A 13 13.01 -42.30 62.10
N ARG A 14 14.27 -41.89 62.12
CA ARG A 14 14.81 -40.91 61.16
C ARG A 14 15.50 -41.67 60.02
N ARG A 15 14.71 -42.12 59.04
CA ARG A 15 15.18 -42.42 57.68
C ARG A 15 14.57 -41.40 56.73
N VAL A 16 14.97 -40.14 56.87
CA VAL A 16 14.72 -39.11 55.87
C VAL A 16 16.10 -38.64 55.39
N GLY A 17 16.41 -38.77 54.11
CA GLY A 17 17.56 -38.02 53.58
C GLY A 17 18.21 -38.42 52.27
N LEU A 18 17.96 -39.60 51.68
CA LEU A 18 18.58 -39.95 50.38
C LEU A 18 17.62 -39.79 49.20
N ARG A 19 16.34 -40.17 49.35
CA ARG A 19 15.33 -39.99 48.29
C ARG A 19 14.98 -38.52 48.01
N ALA A 20 15.07 -37.64 49.01
CA ALA A 20 14.84 -36.19 48.85
C ALA A 20 15.93 -35.49 48.02
N ARG A 21 17.19 -35.97 48.09
CA ARG A 21 18.31 -35.43 47.30
C ARG A 21 18.24 -35.81 45.82
N LEU A 22 17.69 -36.99 45.50
CA LEU A 22 17.48 -37.43 44.12
C LEU A 22 16.28 -36.71 43.47
N ALA A 23 15.20 -36.46 44.22
CA ALA A 23 14.04 -35.70 43.73
C ALA A 23 14.38 -34.25 43.35
N GLY A 24 15.28 -33.59 44.11
CA GLY A 24 15.78 -32.26 43.75
C GLY A 24 16.65 -32.25 42.49
N ARG A 25 17.42 -33.32 42.24
CA ARG A 25 18.27 -33.44 41.05
C ARG A 25 17.46 -33.74 39.78
N THR A 26 16.39 -34.52 39.88
CA THR A 26 15.47 -34.75 38.76
C THR A 26 14.67 -33.49 38.40
N TRP A 27 14.26 -32.69 39.38
CA TRP A 27 13.58 -31.41 39.11
C TRP A 27 14.51 -30.41 38.40
N LEU A 28 15.78 -30.30 38.81
CA LEU A 28 16.77 -29.47 38.11
C LEU A 28 17.01 -29.93 36.67
N VAL A 29 17.00 -31.24 36.40
CA VAL A 29 17.09 -31.79 35.03
C VAL A 29 15.87 -31.40 34.19
N TRP A 30 14.66 -31.45 34.76
CA TRP A 30 13.44 -31.03 34.06
C TRP A 30 13.40 -29.52 33.79
N VAL A 31 13.85 -28.69 34.73
CA VAL A 31 13.97 -27.24 34.54
C VAL A 31 15.02 -26.91 33.48
N ALA A 32 16.16 -27.58 33.48
CA ALA A 32 17.20 -27.41 32.47
C ALA A 32 16.72 -27.86 31.07
N ALA A 33 16.00 -28.98 30.99
CA ALA A 33 15.41 -29.46 29.74
C ALA A 33 14.35 -28.49 29.20
N ALA A 34 13.47 -27.97 30.06
CA ALA A 34 12.47 -26.96 29.67
C ALA A 34 13.14 -25.66 29.20
N ALA A 35 14.19 -25.19 29.88
CA ALA A 35 14.96 -24.02 29.45
C ALA A 35 15.63 -24.23 28.08
N LEU A 36 16.15 -25.43 27.81
CA LEU A 36 16.77 -25.76 26.52
C LEU A 36 15.75 -25.82 25.38
N VAL A 37 14.53 -26.32 25.64
CA VAL A 37 13.41 -26.28 24.68
C VAL A 37 12.98 -24.84 24.41
N VAL A 38 12.85 -23.99 25.43
CA VAL A 38 12.55 -22.56 25.26
C VAL A 38 13.64 -21.86 24.45
N LEU A 39 14.92 -22.16 24.72
CA LEU A 39 16.05 -21.63 23.95
C LEU A 39 16.02 -22.09 22.49
N ALA A 40 15.74 -23.37 22.23
CA ALA A 40 15.62 -23.90 20.88
C ALA A 40 14.45 -23.26 20.10
N ILE A 41 13.30 -23.08 20.75
CA ILE A 41 12.14 -22.35 20.18
C ILE A 41 12.53 -20.89 19.89
N ALA A 42 13.24 -20.22 20.80
CA ALA A 42 13.70 -18.85 20.61
C ALA A 42 14.69 -18.71 19.44
N VAL A 43 15.70 -19.58 19.36
CA VAL A 43 16.68 -19.60 18.27
C VAL A 43 16.00 -19.88 16.93
N SER A 44 15.14 -20.91 16.86
CA SER A 44 14.38 -21.24 15.64
C SER A 44 13.48 -20.08 15.20
N SER A 45 12.74 -19.48 16.14
CA SER A 45 11.89 -18.31 15.88
C SER A 45 12.69 -17.14 15.32
N THR A 46 13.88 -16.86 15.89
CA THR A 46 14.77 -15.80 15.40
C THR A 46 15.27 -16.10 13.98
N VAL A 47 15.67 -17.33 13.67
CA VAL A 47 16.12 -17.71 12.31
C VAL A 47 14.99 -17.52 11.30
N GLN A 48 13.75 -17.92 11.65
CA GLN A 48 12.60 -17.77 10.76
C GLN A 48 12.22 -16.29 10.57
N LEU A 49 12.29 -15.47 11.61
CA LEU A 49 12.10 -14.02 11.51
C LEU A 49 13.17 -13.36 10.63
N LEU A 50 14.43 -13.76 10.74
CA LEU A 50 15.51 -13.26 9.87
C LEU A 50 15.30 -13.65 8.40
N ARG A 51 14.79 -14.86 8.13
CA ARG A 51 14.45 -15.28 6.76
C ARG A 51 13.29 -14.46 6.19
N ALA A 52 12.24 -14.23 6.99
CA ALA A 52 11.14 -13.37 6.62
C ALA A 52 11.61 -11.93 6.36
N GLU A 53 12.50 -11.40 7.20
CA GLU A 53 13.08 -10.06 7.05
C GLU A 53 13.87 -9.93 5.73
N HIS A 54 14.71 -10.91 5.40
CA HIS A 54 15.46 -10.89 4.13
C HIS A 54 14.54 -10.91 2.91
N LYS A 55 13.46 -11.71 2.95
CA LYS A 55 12.43 -11.73 1.90
C LYS A 55 11.73 -10.37 1.78
N LEU A 56 11.32 -9.77 2.89
CA LEU A 56 10.67 -8.46 2.91
C LEU A 56 11.61 -7.33 2.44
N LYS A 57 12.90 -7.41 2.73
CA LYS A 57 13.91 -6.47 2.21
C LYS A 57 14.02 -6.56 0.69
N ARG A 58 14.10 -7.77 0.12
CA ARG A 58 14.11 -7.96 -1.33
C ARG A 58 12.81 -7.49 -1.98
N ALA A 59 11.67 -7.84 -1.39
CA ALA A 59 10.37 -7.38 -1.86
C ALA A 59 10.30 -5.85 -1.87
N ARG A 60 10.74 -5.17 -0.81
CA ARG A 60 10.80 -3.70 -0.78
C ARG A 60 11.64 -3.13 -1.93
N THR A 61 12.82 -3.69 -2.18
CA THR A 61 13.66 -3.25 -3.32
C THR A 61 12.95 -3.45 -4.65
N ALA A 62 12.28 -4.60 -4.84
CA ALA A 62 11.52 -4.90 -6.04
C ALA A 62 10.30 -3.96 -6.21
N LEU A 63 9.57 -3.63 -5.14
CA LEU A 63 8.46 -2.67 -5.15
C LEU A 63 8.92 -1.26 -5.55
N LEU A 64 10.02 -0.77 -4.97
CA LEU A 64 10.58 0.54 -5.31
C LEU A 64 11.03 0.59 -6.77
N ALA A 65 11.64 -0.48 -7.26
CA ALA A 65 12.06 -0.59 -8.65
C ALA A 65 10.86 -0.75 -9.61
N ALA A 66 9.77 -1.38 -9.17
CA ALA A 66 8.53 -1.45 -9.93
C ALA A 66 7.85 -0.09 -10.04
N GLU A 67 7.81 0.68 -8.94
CA GLU A 67 7.29 2.05 -8.95
C GLU A 67 8.08 2.95 -9.92
N ALA A 68 9.41 2.88 -9.89
CA ALA A 68 10.26 3.64 -10.80
C ALA A 68 10.01 3.27 -12.27
N ASP A 69 9.85 1.98 -12.57
CA ASP A 69 9.51 1.52 -13.92
C ASP A 69 8.12 1.96 -14.35
N ALA A 70 7.11 1.89 -13.47
CA ALA A 70 5.76 2.36 -13.76
C ALA A 70 5.75 3.88 -14.06
N LYS A 71 6.44 4.68 -13.24
CA LYS A 71 6.56 6.14 -13.46
C LYS A 71 7.29 6.51 -14.75
N SER A 72 8.23 5.67 -15.21
CA SER A 72 8.95 5.87 -16.47
C SER A 72 8.21 5.27 -17.69
N GLY A 73 7.01 4.73 -17.47
CA GLY A 73 6.15 4.12 -18.48
C GLY A 73 6.55 2.70 -18.88
N VAL A 74 7.51 2.05 -18.21
CA VAL A 74 7.95 0.68 -18.51
C VAL A 74 7.15 -0.35 -17.71
N VAL A 75 5.86 -0.42 -17.98
CA VAL A 75 4.89 -1.21 -17.22
C VAL A 75 5.13 -2.72 -17.28
N GLY A 76 5.68 -3.24 -18.38
CA GLY A 76 6.03 -4.66 -18.50
C GLY A 76 7.08 -5.10 -17.46
N ARG A 77 8.15 -4.30 -17.29
CA ARG A 77 9.16 -4.58 -16.25
C ARG A 77 8.63 -4.32 -14.83
N ALA A 78 7.78 -3.31 -14.66
CA ALA A 78 7.12 -3.05 -13.39
C ALA A 78 6.31 -4.25 -12.91
N ARG A 79 5.54 -4.90 -13.80
CA ARG A 79 4.78 -6.12 -13.51
C ARG A 79 5.68 -7.28 -13.09
N THR A 80 6.77 -7.54 -13.81
CA THR A 80 7.72 -8.60 -13.41
C THR A 80 8.31 -8.34 -12.02
N ARG A 81 8.64 -7.09 -11.69
CA ARG A 81 9.17 -6.72 -10.36
C ARG A 81 8.13 -6.84 -9.26
N LEU A 82 6.89 -6.42 -9.52
CA LEU A 82 5.78 -6.62 -8.59
C LEU A 82 5.51 -8.11 -8.34
N ALA A 83 5.57 -8.96 -9.37
CA ALA A 83 5.35 -10.40 -9.23
C ALA A 83 6.46 -11.04 -8.37
N SER A 84 7.70 -10.62 -8.58
CA SER A 84 8.82 -11.03 -7.72
C SER A 84 8.64 -10.55 -6.27
N ALA A 85 8.14 -9.32 -6.05
CA ALA A 85 7.89 -8.81 -4.72
C ALA A 85 6.78 -9.60 -4.02
N GLU A 86 5.67 -9.85 -4.72
CA GLU A 86 4.52 -10.62 -4.26
C GLU A 86 4.93 -12.03 -3.83
N ALA A 87 5.75 -12.72 -4.64
CA ALA A 87 6.27 -14.03 -4.30
C ALA A 87 7.10 -14.03 -2.99
N ASP A 88 7.94 -13.01 -2.79
CA ASP A 88 8.74 -12.85 -1.56
C ASP A 88 7.87 -12.47 -0.35
N ILE A 89 6.85 -11.62 -0.52
CA ILE A 89 5.91 -11.22 0.54
C ILE A 89 5.00 -12.40 0.93
N SER A 90 4.46 -13.12 -0.05
CA SER A 90 3.63 -14.32 0.16
C SER A 90 4.43 -15.39 0.90
N SER A 91 5.67 -15.65 0.47
CA SER A 91 6.60 -16.53 1.20
C SER A 91 6.82 -16.08 2.65
N ALA A 92 7.02 -14.78 2.89
CA ALA A 92 7.19 -14.25 4.25
C ALA A 92 5.91 -14.40 5.08
N THR A 93 4.74 -14.20 4.46
CA THR A 93 3.42 -14.38 5.08
C THR A 93 3.21 -15.82 5.54
N LEU A 94 3.57 -16.79 4.70
CA LEU A 94 3.51 -18.21 5.03
C LEU A 94 4.42 -18.57 6.22
N ILE A 95 5.65 -18.04 6.26
CA ILE A 95 6.56 -18.23 7.40
C ILE A 95 5.93 -17.66 8.68
N LEU A 96 5.36 -16.45 8.60
CA LEU A 96 4.78 -15.79 9.78
C LEU A 96 3.53 -16.48 10.33
N HIS A 97 2.72 -17.13 9.48
CA HIS A 97 1.47 -17.79 9.89
C HIS A 97 1.64 -19.27 10.24
N ASN A 98 2.42 -20.01 9.44
CA ASN A 98 2.43 -21.47 9.50
C ASN A 98 3.60 -22.06 10.28
N ASP A 99 4.51 -21.24 10.81
CA ASP A 99 5.63 -21.73 11.59
C ASP A 99 5.19 -22.16 13.02
N PRO A 100 5.41 -23.44 13.41
CA PRO A 100 5.01 -23.92 14.73
C PRO A 100 5.75 -23.24 15.88
N THR A 101 7.02 -22.84 15.67
CA THR A 101 7.83 -22.19 16.72
C THR A 101 7.36 -20.77 17.00
N LEU A 102 6.95 -20.03 15.97
CA LEU A 102 6.31 -18.72 16.12
C LEU A 102 4.94 -18.80 16.79
N THR A 103 4.17 -19.86 16.50
CA THR A 103 2.88 -20.10 17.16
C THR A 103 3.06 -20.33 18.67
N LEU A 104 4.06 -21.14 19.05
CA LEU A 104 4.40 -21.37 20.45
C LEU A 104 4.92 -20.11 21.14
N ALA A 105 5.82 -19.36 20.48
CA ALA A 105 6.32 -18.09 21.00
C ALA A 105 5.21 -17.06 21.21
N GLY A 106 4.15 -17.11 20.39
CA GLY A 106 2.95 -16.30 20.48
C GLY A 106 2.06 -16.57 21.70
N GLY A 107 2.41 -17.51 22.59
CA GLY A 107 1.71 -17.70 23.87
C GLY A 107 1.95 -16.58 24.89
N ILE A 108 3.03 -15.80 24.74
CA ILE A 108 3.33 -14.65 25.59
C ILE A 108 2.57 -13.42 25.07
N PRO A 109 1.74 -12.72 25.88
CA PRO A 109 0.91 -11.61 25.42
C PRO A 109 1.65 -10.51 24.65
N VAL A 110 2.85 -10.12 25.11
CA VAL A 110 3.68 -9.09 24.44
C VAL A 110 4.17 -9.59 23.09
N VAL A 111 4.64 -10.83 22.99
CA VAL A 111 5.11 -11.42 21.72
C VAL A 111 3.95 -11.57 20.74
N HIS A 112 2.80 -12.02 21.23
CA HIS A 112 1.58 -12.17 20.45
C HIS A 112 1.16 -10.87 19.74
N GLN A 113 1.07 -9.75 20.49
CA GLN A 113 0.69 -8.46 19.92
C GLN A 113 1.64 -7.99 18.81
N ASN A 114 2.94 -8.24 18.98
CA ASN A 114 3.96 -7.89 17.99
C ASN A 114 3.87 -8.77 16.74
N LEU A 115 3.65 -10.08 16.89
CA LEU A 115 3.45 -10.99 15.76
C LEU A 115 2.18 -10.67 14.98
N VAL A 116 1.07 -10.36 15.66
CA VAL A 116 -0.18 -9.94 15.00
C VAL A 116 0.01 -8.64 14.23
N SER A 117 0.69 -7.65 14.81
CA SER A 117 0.99 -6.37 14.13
C SER A 117 1.88 -6.58 12.90
N LEU A 118 2.90 -7.44 13.00
CA LEU A 118 3.77 -7.80 11.88
C LEU A 118 2.98 -8.51 10.77
N ARG A 119 2.16 -9.51 11.11
CA ARG A 119 1.32 -10.24 10.15
C ARG A 119 0.36 -9.31 9.39
N ARG A 120 -0.32 -8.41 10.10
CA ARG A 120 -1.22 -7.40 9.49
C ARG A 120 -0.47 -6.45 8.57
N SER A 121 0.72 -5.99 8.99
CA SER A 121 1.55 -5.10 8.16
C SER A 121 2.02 -5.79 6.89
N VAL A 122 2.45 -7.05 6.97
CA VAL A 122 2.87 -7.84 5.80
C VAL A 122 1.69 -8.14 4.88
N ALA A 123 0.52 -8.48 5.43
CA ALA A 123 -0.70 -8.70 4.65
C ALA A 123 -1.12 -7.43 3.87
N LEU A 124 -1.05 -6.26 4.51
CA LEU A 124 -1.32 -4.99 3.84
C LEU A 124 -0.31 -4.68 2.73
N VAL A 125 0.97 -5.02 2.91
CA VAL A 125 1.97 -4.90 1.83
C VAL A 125 1.68 -5.86 0.68
N LEU A 126 1.20 -7.07 0.96
CA LEU A 126 0.77 -8.02 -0.07
C LEU A 126 -0.42 -7.49 -0.87
N GLU A 127 -1.45 -7.00 -0.17
CA GLU A 127 -2.63 -6.38 -0.79
C GLU A 127 -2.23 -5.20 -1.68
N MET A 128 -1.28 -4.37 -1.25
CA MET A 128 -0.77 -3.27 -2.06
C MET A 128 -0.04 -3.75 -3.33
N ALA A 129 0.73 -4.83 -3.24
CA ALA A 129 1.44 -5.40 -4.38
C ALA A 129 0.48 -6.02 -5.40
N ASP A 130 -0.51 -6.76 -4.92
CA ASP A 130 -1.56 -7.42 -5.71
C ASP A 130 -2.47 -6.39 -6.40
N GLY A 131 -2.91 -5.34 -5.70
CA GLY A 131 -3.64 -4.23 -6.32
C GLY A 131 -2.81 -3.48 -7.37
N GLY A 132 -1.51 -3.30 -7.11
CA GLY A 132 -0.57 -2.75 -8.09
C GLY A 132 -0.48 -3.59 -9.37
N GLN A 133 -0.53 -4.91 -9.28
CA GLN A 133 -0.57 -5.80 -10.44
C GLN A 133 -1.84 -5.61 -11.27
N ARG A 134 -3.01 -5.65 -10.63
CA ARG A 134 -4.30 -5.44 -11.33
C ARG A 134 -4.35 -4.12 -12.10
N ILE A 135 -3.87 -3.05 -11.46
CA ILE A 135 -3.76 -1.73 -12.10
C ILE A 135 -2.85 -1.80 -13.33
N LEU A 136 -1.68 -2.41 -13.23
CA LEU A 136 -0.76 -2.52 -14.37
C LEU A 136 -1.29 -3.45 -15.48
N ASP A 137 -2.04 -4.48 -15.14
CA ASP A 137 -2.67 -5.35 -16.13
C ASP A 137 -3.81 -4.66 -16.88
N SER A 138 -4.51 -3.71 -16.24
CA SER A 138 -5.55 -2.91 -16.89
C SER A 138 -5.00 -2.04 -18.05
N VAL A 139 -3.72 -1.64 -17.98
CA VAL A 139 -3.05 -0.83 -19.03
C VAL A 139 -2.30 -1.66 -20.06
N LYS A 140 -2.31 -3.00 -19.95
CA LYS A 140 -1.69 -3.91 -20.93
C LYS A 140 -2.12 -3.66 -22.38
N PRO A 141 -3.37 -3.27 -22.70
CA PRO A 141 -3.75 -2.93 -24.08
C PRO A 141 -3.01 -1.71 -24.66
N LEU A 142 -2.41 -0.86 -23.81
CA LEU A 142 -1.63 0.31 -24.19
C LEU A 142 -0.14 0.02 -24.27
N GLU A 143 0.27 -1.22 -24.03
CA GLU A 143 1.66 -1.64 -24.01
C GLU A 143 2.15 -1.94 -25.43
N ASP A 144 3.33 -1.42 -25.78
CA ASP A 144 4.03 -1.82 -26.99
C ASP A 144 4.83 -3.13 -26.81
N ALA A 145 5.45 -3.62 -27.89
CA ALA A 145 6.26 -4.84 -27.84
C ALA A 145 7.46 -4.78 -26.86
N THR A 146 7.86 -3.58 -26.42
CA THR A 146 8.97 -3.37 -25.48
C THR A 146 8.51 -3.29 -24.02
N GLY A 147 7.21 -3.41 -23.78
CA GLY A 147 6.66 -3.31 -22.43
C GLY A 147 6.43 -1.87 -21.97
N ARG A 148 6.43 -0.91 -22.88
CA ARG A 148 6.24 0.51 -22.57
C ARG A 148 4.81 0.93 -22.87
N VAL A 149 4.23 1.76 -22.00
CA VAL A 149 2.97 2.44 -22.29
C VAL A 149 3.21 3.37 -23.46
N ASN A 150 2.54 3.06 -24.55
CA ASN A 150 2.47 3.88 -25.73
C ASN A 150 0.98 4.11 -25.96
N VAL A 151 0.47 5.26 -25.51
CA VAL A 151 -0.88 5.69 -25.90
C VAL A 151 -0.77 6.07 -27.37
N PRO A 152 -1.20 5.19 -28.29
CA PRO A 152 -1.07 5.53 -29.68
C PRO A 152 -2.11 6.62 -29.92
N LEU A 153 -1.67 7.88 -30.05
CA LEU A 153 -2.47 8.94 -30.65
C LEU A 153 -2.68 8.65 -32.15
N ARG A 154 -2.99 7.39 -32.52
CA ARG A 154 -3.39 7.00 -33.86
C ARG A 154 -4.75 7.64 -34.11
N GLY A 155 -4.74 8.81 -34.74
CA GLY A 155 -5.94 9.59 -35.03
C GLY A 155 -6.51 10.37 -33.84
N GLY A 156 -5.71 10.66 -32.80
CA GLY A 156 -6.12 11.55 -31.69
C GLY A 156 -7.20 10.98 -30.76
N ALA A 157 -7.35 9.65 -30.71
CA ALA A 157 -8.37 8.99 -29.88
C ALA A 157 -7.80 8.47 -28.55
N VAL A 158 -8.50 8.76 -27.46
CA VAL A 158 -8.30 8.18 -26.13
C VAL A 158 -9.07 6.85 -26.06
N PRO A 159 -8.43 5.74 -25.65
CA PRO A 159 -9.11 4.45 -25.50
C PRO A 159 -10.00 4.47 -24.25
N LEU A 160 -11.22 4.97 -24.39
CA LEU A 160 -12.16 5.18 -23.28
C LEU A 160 -12.47 3.90 -22.50
N ASP A 161 -12.50 2.74 -23.15
CA ASP A 161 -12.72 1.45 -22.51
C ASP A 161 -11.57 1.07 -21.55
N VAL A 162 -10.33 1.34 -21.95
CA VAL A 162 -9.15 1.14 -21.11
C VAL A 162 -9.13 2.15 -19.96
N VAL A 163 -9.45 3.41 -20.24
CA VAL A 163 -9.51 4.46 -19.21
C VAL A 163 -10.59 4.16 -18.17
N ALA A 164 -11.77 3.72 -18.59
CA ALA A 164 -12.86 3.35 -17.69
C ALA A 164 -12.47 2.15 -16.81
N ARG A 165 -11.92 1.08 -17.38
CA ARG A 165 -11.44 -0.08 -16.60
C ARG A 165 -10.36 0.31 -15.59
N LEU A 166 -9.37 1.10 -16.02
CA LEU A 166 -8.31 1.58 -15.13
C LEU A 166 -8.87 2.43 -13.98
N ARG A 167 -9.84 3.31 -14.27
CA ARG A 167 -10.52 4.12 -13.25
C ARG A 167 -11.23 3.25 -12.23
N ASP A 168 -11.96 2.23 -12.69
CA ASP A 168 -12.73 1.34 -11.82
C ASP A 168 -11.80 0.51 -10.93
N GLU A 169 -10.72 -0.07 -11.49
CA GLU A 169 -9.69 -0.79 -10.72
C GLU A 169 -9.00 0.11 -9.68
N LEU A 170 -8.70 1.36 -10.04
CA LEU A 170 -8.14 2.35 -9.10
C LEU A 170 -9.14 2.70 -7.99
N GLY A 171 -10.43 2.79 -8.30
CA GLY A 171 -11.50 3.06 -7.33
C GLY A 171 -11.70 1.92 -6.34
N ASP A 172 -11.75 0.69 -6.84
CA ASP A 172 -11.87 -0.52 -6.03
C ASP A 172 -10.66 -0.69 -5.12
N PHE A 173 -9.44 -0.54 -5.66
CA PHE A 173 -8.23 -0.63 -4.87
C PHE A 173 -8.09 0.49 -3.84
N THR A 174 -8.44 1.74 -4.21
CA THR A 174 -8.49 2.85 -3.26
C THR A 174 -9.42 2.52 -2.09
N SER A 175 -10.55 1.87 -2.35
CA SER A 175 -11.55 1.52 -1.34
C SER A 175 -11.07 0.40 -0.42
N SER A 176 -10.22 -0.51 -0.90
CA SER A 176 -9.64 -1.61 -0.10
C SER A 176 -8.53 -1.14 0.85
N LEU A 177 -7.77 -0.10 0.48
CA LEU A 177 -6.67 0.41 1.29
C LEU A 177 -7.16 1.17 2.54
N PRO A 178 -6.49 1.00 3.70
CA PRO A 178 -6.90 1.65 4.93
C PRO A 178 -6.75 3.18 4.89
N GLY A 179 -7.69 3.89 5.50
CA GLY A 179 -7.62 5.33 5.70
C GLY A 179 -6.59 5.78 6.75
N PRO A 180 -6.24 7.07 6.83
CA PRO A 180 -5.31 7.61 7.84
C PRO A 180 -5.74 7.30 9.29
N SER A 181 -7.05 7.22 9.53
CA SER A 181 -7.65 6.97 10.85
C SER A 181 -7.75 5.49 11.21
N GLU A 182 -7.46 4.58 10.27
CA GLU A 182 -7.63 3.13 10.44
C GLU A 182 -6.34 2.42 10.87
N ALA A 183 -5.28 3.19 11.13
CA ALA A 183 -4.05 2.65 11.70
C ALA A 183 -4.35 2.00 13.08
N PRO A 184 -3.92 0.75 13.34
CA PRO A 184 -4.24 0.07 14.58
C PRO A 184 -3.65 0.81 15.80
N GLY A 185 -4.42 0.82 16.89
CA GLY A 185 -4.09 1.53 18.13
C GLY A 185 -2.88 0.99 18.90
N ARG A 186 -2.54 1.72 19.99
CA ARG A 186 -1.35 1.55 20.85
C ARG A 186 -1.35 0.23 21.63
N GLY A 187 -0.99 -0.87 20.99
CA GLY A 187 -0.55 -2.09 21.68
C GLY A 187 0.87 -1.93 22.27
N LEU A 188 1.29 -2.87 23.12
CA LEU A 188 2.67 -2.98 23.62
C LEU A 188 3.58 -3.51 22.50
N LEU A 189 3.84 -2.64 21.51
CA LEU A 189 4.69 -2.94 20.38
C LEU A 189 6.13 -2.54 20.69
N VAL A 190 7.07 -3.42 20.37
CA VAL A 190 8.49 -3.07 20.42
C VAL A 190 8.80 -2.03 19.33
N GLY A 191 9.75 -1.14 19.59
CA GLY A 191 10.06 0.01 18.74
C GLY A 191 10.14 -0.29 17.23
N PRO A 192 10.86 -1.35 16.80
CA PRO A 192 10.94 -1.72 15.38
C PRO A 192 9.59 -2.11 14.75
N VAL A 193 8.77 -2.91 15.44
CA VAL A 193 7.45 -3.35 14.94
C VAL A 193 6.48 -2.17 14.90
N ALA A 194 6.49 -1.33 15.93
CA ALA A 194 5.67 -0.12 15.97
C ALA A 194 6.04 0.86 14.83
N LYS A 195 7.33 0.99 14.53
CA LYS A 195 7.81 1.82 13.41
C LYS A 195 7.38 1.26 12.07
N LEU A 196 7.56 -0.05 11.85
CA LEU A 196 7.14 -0.73 10.62
C LEU A 196 5.64 -0.54 10.37
N GLN A 197 4.81 -0.82 11.38
CA GLN A 197 3.36 -0.68 11.27
C GLN A 197 2.99 0.77 10.88
N ARG A 198 3.52 1.77 11.57
CA ARG A 198 3.27 3.18 11.21
C ARG A 198 3.69 3.49 9.77
N GLN A 199 4.85 3.01 9.35
CA GLN A 199 5.34 3.23 7.98
C GLN A 199 4.41 2.60 6.94
N VAL A 200 4.01 1.33 7.11
CA VAL A 200 3.13 0.64 6.16
C VAL A 200 1.76 1.29 6.08
N TYR A 201 1.14 1.65 7.21
CA TYR A 201 -0.17 2.32 7.19
C TYR A 201 -0.08 3.75 6.63
N SER A 202 0.99 4.49 6.91
CA SER A 202 1.20 5.81 6.31
C SER A 202 1.42 5.74 4.80
N GLU A 203 2.12 4.70 4.33
CA GLU A 203 2.32 4.42 2.91
C GLU A 203 0.98 4.10 2.26
N ALA A 204 0.20 3.17 2.82
CA ALA A 204 -1.11 2.80 2.30
C ALA A 204 -2.07 4.00 2.21
N ALA A 205 -2.13 4.82 3.26
CA ALA A 205 -2.96 6.03 3.27
C ALA A 205 -2.51 7.05 2.21
N ARG A 206 -1.19 7.22 2.00
CA ARG A 206 -0.68 8.09 0.93
C ARG A 206 -1.03 7.54 -0.45
N ARG A 207 -0.83 6.25 -0.68
CA ARG A 207 -1.17 5.58 -1.95
C ARG A 207 -2.66 5.65 -2.25
N ARG A 208 -3.51 5.45 -1.25
CA ARG A 208 -4.96 5.67 -1.36
C ARG A 208 -5.27 7.06 -1.92
N HIS A 209 -4.63 8.11 -1.42
CA HIS A 209 -4.84 9.47 -1.93
C HIS A 209 -4.30 9.66 -3.36
N GLU A 210 -3.11 9.15 -3.66
CA GLU A 210 -2.52 9.18 -5.01
C GLU A 210 -3.44 8.48 -6.04
N PHE A 211 -3.96 7.29 -5.72
CA PHE A 211 -4.85 6.53 -6.59
C PHE A 211 -6.24 7.16 -6.72
N ALA A 212 -6.81 7.68 -5.63
CA ALA A 212 -8.07 8.43 -5.69
C ALA A 212 -7.96 9.66 -6.62
N SER A 213 -6.87 10.42 -6.49
CA SER A 213 -6.58 11.57 -7.36
C SER A 213 -6.42 11.14 -8.82
N THR A 214 -5.71 10.04 -9.06
CA THR A 214 -5.53 9.48 -10.41
C THR A 214 -6.86 9.02 -11.02
N ALA A 215 -7.70 8.31 -10.27
CA ALA A 215 -9.03 7.91 -10.70
C ALA A 215 -9.91 9.12 -11.05
N GLY A 216 -9.87 10.18 -10.22
CA GLY A 216 -10.55 11.44 -10.50
C GLY A 216 -10.05 12.11 -11.79
N ALA A 217 -8.73 12.15 -12.01
CA ALA A 217 -8.14 12.70 -13.22
C ALA A 217 -8.53 11.89 -14.49
N LEU A 218 -8.60 10.56 -14.39
CA LEU A 218 -9.08 9.71 -15.49
C LEU A 218 -10.57 9.91 -15.76
N GLY A 219 -11.37 10.16 -14.73
CA GLY A 219 -12.77 10.56 -14.86
C GLY A 219 -12.91 11.86 -15.65
N LEU A 220 -12.15 12.89 -15.26
CA LEU A 220 -12.10 14.17 -15.98
C LEU A 220 -11.62 13.99 -17.43
N LEU A 221 -10.59 13.19 -17.67
CA LEU A 221 -10.11 12.90 -19.03
C LEU A 221 -11.19 12.22 -19.87
N SER A 222 -11.92 11.26 -19.31
CA SER A 222 -13.00 10.55 -20.00
C SER A 222 -14.14 11.50 -20.37
N ASP A 223 -14.56 12.35 -19.41
CA ASP A 223 -15.57 13.37 -19.65
C ASP A 223 -15.11 14.38 -20.69
N MET A 224 -13.83 14.76 -20.63
CA MET A 224 -13.23 15.69 -21.59
C MET A 224 -13.09 15.12 -22.98
N ALA A 225 -12.90 13.81 -23.10
CA ALA A 225 -12.79 13.11 -24.36
C ALA A 225 -14.18 12.73 -24.95
N GLY A 226 -15.27 13.15 -24.30
CA GLY A 226 -16.62 13.00 -24.82
C GLY A 226 -17.25 11.64 -24.55
N ALA A 227 -16.84 10.94 -23.48
CA ALA A 227 -17.45 9.66 -23.08
C ALA A 227 -18.95 9.77 -22.77
N ASN A 228 -19.39 10.95 -22.31
CA ASN A 228 -20.78 11.25 -21.96
C ASN A 228 -21.45 12.20 -22.98
N GLY A 229 -21.02 12.11 -24.24
CA GLY A 229 -21.51 12.92 -25.35
C GLY A 229 -20.51 14.01 -25.79
N PRO A 230 -20.80 14.71 -26.90
CA PRO A 230 -19.87 15.66 -27.51
C PRO A 230 -19.51 16.82 -26.60
N ARG A 231 -18.23 17.23 -26.63
CA ARG A 231 -17.72 18.42 -25.94
C ARG A 231 -17.09 19.38 -26.94
N HIS A 232 -17.17 20.67 -26.65
CA HIS A 232 -16.52 21.74 -27.40
C HIS A 232 -15.69 22.60 -26.46
N TYR A 233 -14.43 22.81 -26.80
CA TYR A 233 -13.47 23.60 -26.04
C TYR A 233 -12.98 24.75 -26.89
N LEU A 234 -13.01 25.95 -26.31
CA LEU A 234 -12.35 27.12 -26.88
C LEU A 234 -10.90 27.14 -26.41
N LEU A 235 -9.96 27.04 -27.36
CA LEU A 235 -8.53 27.24 -27.14
C LEU A 235 -8.21 28.71 -27.44
N ALA A 236 -7.94 29.52 -26.42
CA ALA A 236 -7.53 30.90 -26.59
C ALA A 236 -6.00 31.01 -26.54
N VAL A 237 -5.37 31.44 -27.64
CA VAL A 237 -3.90 31.59 -27.72
C VAL A 237 -3.54 33.05 -27.44
N ALA A 238 -2.98 33.28 -26.25
CA ALA A 238 -2.54 34.60 -25.82
C ALA A 238 -1.11 34.90 -26.29
N ASN A 239 -0.87 36.16 -26.70
CA ASN A 239 0.47 36.66 -26.92
C ASN A 239 0.97 37.41 -25.69
N ALA A 240 1.98 36.85 -25.02
CA ALA A 240 2.59 37.42 -23.83
C ALA A 240 3.45 38.68 -24.09
N ALA A 241 3.72 39.02 -25.36
CA ALA A 241 4.52 40.20 -25.72
C ALA A 241 3.80 41.54 -25.47
N GLU A 242 2.47 41.54 -25.33
CA GLU A 242 1.72 42.70 -24.84
C GLU A 242 1.35 42.50 -23.37
N MET A 243 2.23 42.92 -22.45
CA MET A 243 1.97 42.84 -21.01
C MET A 243 0.76 43.70 -20.59
N ARG A 244 -0.41 43.07 -20.46
CA ARG A 244 -1.55 43.54 -19.68
C ARG A 244 -1.87 42.53 -18.59
N ALA A 245 -2.44 43.02 -17.48
CA ALA A 245 -2.51 42.38 -16.17
C ALA A 245 -3.03 40.92 -16.11
N THR A 246 -3.67 40.39 -17.17
CA THR A 246 -4.21 39.02 -17.24
C THR A 246 -3.54 38.12 -18.30
N GLY A 247 -2.38 38.50 -18.86
CA GLY A 247 -1.62 37.64 -19.78
C GLY A 247 -1.61 38.06 -21.25
N GLY A 248 -1.96 39.32 -21.55
CA GLY A 248 -1.92 39.90 -22.90
C GLY A 248 -3.18 39.70 -23.74
N MET A 249 -3.10 40.00 -25.03
CA MET A 249 -4.22 39.90 -25.98
C MET A 249 -4.32 38.48 -26.56
N VAL A 250 -5.54 37.94 -26.64
CA VAL A 250 -5.82 36.72 -27.40
C VAL A 250 -5.81 37.10 -28.88
N LEU A 251 -4.82 36.62 -29.64
CA LEU A 251 -4.69 36.94 -31.07
C LEU A 251 -5.29 35.86 -31.96
N SER A 252 -5.40 34.64 -31.45
CA SER A 252 -5.91 33.49 -32.19
C SER A 252 -6.73 32.59 -31.29
N PHE A 253 -7.64 31.84 -31.91
CA PHE A 253 -8.47 30.86 -31.25
C PHE A 253 -8.44 29.52 -31.99
N GLY A 254 -8.74 28.46 -31.26
CA GLY A 254 -9.12 27.17 -31.81
C GLY A 254 -10.42 26.67 -31.19
N VAL A 255 -11.20 25.91 -31.95
CA VAL A 255 -12.33 25.12 -31.43
C VAL A 255 -11.91 23.66 -31.49
N LEU A 256 -11.72 23.06 -30.32
CA LEU A 256 -11.41 21.66 -30.17
C LEU A 256 -12.69 20.93 -29.77
N SER A 257 -13.11 19.97 -30.56
CA SER A 257 -14.25 19.11 -30.26
C SER A 257 -13.78 17.73 -29.84
N SER A 258 -14.53 17.09 -28.95
CA SER A 258 -14.31 15.70 -28.59
C SER A 258 -15.62 14.92 -28.55
N ALA A 259 -15.57 13.69 -29.06
CA ALA A 259 -16.67 12.73 -29.01
C ALA A 259 -16.09 11.32 -29.08
N ASP A 260 -16.63 10.40 -28.28
CA ASP A 260 -16.24 8.98 -28.29
C ASP A 260 -14.72 8.75 -28.18
N GLY A 261 -14.04 9.60 -27.39
CA GLY A 261 -12.60 9.52 -27.16
C GLY A 261 -11.76 10.31 -28.16
N LYS A 262 -12.33 10.73 -29.30
CA LYS A 262 -11.60 11.38 -30.39
C LYS A 262 -11.61 12.89 -30.26
N PHE A 263 -10.43 13.49 -30.24
CA PHE A 263 -10.26 14.94 -30.32
C PHE A 263 -10.07 15.41 -31.76
N THR A 264 -10.78 16.46 -32.16
CA THR A 264 -10.70 17.08 -33.50
C THR A 264 -10.57 18.61 -33.34
N LEU A 265 -9.57 19.21 -33.98
CA LEU A 265 -9.48 20.67 -34.06
C LEU A 265 -10.32 21.14 -35.25
N ASP A 266 -11.54 21.59 -34.97
CA ASP A 266 -12.54 21.90 -35.99
C ASP A 266 -12.27 23.23 -36.70
N ARG A 267 -11.84 24.23 -35.94
CA ARG A 267 -11.56 25.58 -36.45
C ARG A 267 -10.35 26.16 -35.75
N PHE A 268 -9.52 26.87 -36.50
CA PHE A 268 -8.42 27.66 -35.96
C PHE A 268 -8.26 28.93 -36.80
N GLY A 269 -8.04 30.07 -36.17
CA GLY A 269 -7.93 31.34 -36.87
C GLY A 269 -7.67 32.54 -35.95
N PRO A 270 -7.55 33.75 -36.53
CA PRO A 270 -7.46 34.97 -35.75
C PRO A 270 -8.72 35.21 -34.92
N ILE A 271 -8.59 35.80 -33.73
CA ILE A 271 -9.72 36.03 -32.82
C ILE A 271 -10.85 36.86 -33.46
N ASN A 272 -10.49 37.70 -34.44
CA ASN A 272 -11.40 38.59 -35.17
C ASN A 272 -12.42 37.83 -36.04
N ASP A 273 -12.17 36.55 -36.33
CA ASP A 273 -13.10 35.71 -37.09
C ASP A 273 -14.25 35.16 -36.22
N ILE A 274 -14.19 35.36 -34.89
CA ILE A 274 -15.33 35.17 -33.99
C ILE A 274 -16.05 36.50 -33.85
N ALA A 275 -17.07 36.70 -34.67
CA ALA A 275 -17.99 37.83 -34.54
C ALA A 275 -19.13 37.44 -33.59
N LEU A 276 -19.22 38.11 -32.44
CA LEU A 276 -20.40 38.04 -31.58
C LEU A 276 -21.42 39.06 -32.10
N THR A 277 -22.59 38.59 -32.56
CA THR A 277 -23.69 39.46 -33.01
C THR A 277 -24.35 40.21 -31.85
N GLN A 278 -24.18 39.71 -30.62
CA GLN A 278 -24.68 40.28 -29.38
C GLN A 278 -23.66 39.99 -28.28
N PRO A 279 -23.54 40.81 -27.22
CA PRO A 279 -22.73 40.48 -26.07
C PRO A 279 -23.10 39.10 -25.53
N ALA A 280 -22.10 38.23 -25.32
CA ALA A 280 -22.35 36.94 -24.70
C ALA A 280 -22.89 37.15 -23.27
N GLN A 281 -23.95 36.44 -22.90
CA GLN A 281 -24.37 36.38 -21.50
C GLN A 281 -23.56 35.28 -20.81
N PRO A 282 -22.60 35.63 -19.94
CA PRO A 282 -21.88 34.61 -19.20
C PRO A 282 -22.86 33.87 -18.29
N ASN A 283 -22.72 32.55 -18.21
CA ASN A 283 -23.33 31.72 -17.18
C ASN A 283 -22.23 31.32 -16.18
N PRO A 284 -21.84 32.22 -15.26
CA PRO A 284 -20.72 31.96 -14.37
C PRO A 284 -21.06 30.82 -13.41
N VAL A 285 -20.08 29.98 -13.14
CA VAL A 285 -20.20 28.93 -12.13
C VAL A 285 -20.44 29.62 -10.77
N PRO A 286 -21.41 29.19 -9.93
CA PRO A 286 -21.77 29.88 -8.68
C PRO A 286 -20.58 30.17 -7.77
N ASP A 287 -19.62 29.24 -7.69
CA ASP A 287 -18.37 29.43 -6.92
C ASP A 287 -17.51 30.59 -7.44
N TYR A 288 -17.49 30.83 -8.75
CA TYR A 288 -16.76 31.93 -9.36
C TYR A 288 -17.36 33.28 -8.95
N VAL A 289 -18.69 33.39 -8.97
CA VAL A 289 -19.43 34.58 -8.53
C VAL A 289 -19.17 34.85 -7.05
N ASN A 290 -19.29 33.82 -6.21
CA ASN A 290 -19.09 33.93 -4.76
C ASN A 290 -17.66 34.35 -4.39
N ARG A 291 -16.66 33.90 -5.16
CA ARG A 291 -15.24 34.15 -4.86
C ARG A 291 -14.73 35.49 -5.37
N PHE A 292 -15.26 35.98 -6.48
CA PHE A 292 -14.74 37.17 -7.16
C PHE A 292 -15.71 38.36 -7.19
N HIS A 293 -16.89 38.24 -6.57
CA HIS A 293 -17.90 39.30 -6.46
C HIS A 293 -18.23 39.95 -7.82
N TRP A 294 -18.38 39.09 -8.84
CA TRP A 294 -18.80 39.49 -10.18
C TRP A 294 -20.29 39.79 -10.25
#